data_AF-A0A1D2VAR1-F1
#
_entry.id   AF-A0A1D2VAR1-F1
#
_cell.length_a   1.000
_cell.length_b   1.000
_cell.length_c   1.000
_cell.angle_alpha   90.00
_cell.angle_beta   90.00
_cell.angle_gamma   90.00
#
_symmetry.space_group_name_H-M   'P 1'
#
loop_
_entity.id
_entity.type
_entity.pdbx_description
1 polymer ?
#
loop_
_entity_poly.entity_id
_entity_poly.type
_entity_poly.pdbx_seq_one_letter_code
_entity_poly.pdbx_strand_id
1 'polypeptide(L)'
;MVYRSAKKQARKQDLTRSVNSDLKSDSQARNLLISKPIQTPKSNTPSVSKNKVKKDQSKVRLYGKNASKVPKSSLNSNKKHHSIQIDEKDLDIPTLNTALRPGGKIIKKGKKKGKKFISDNDTIVLNKIVKTIMDKNDLVNESKLEKAKRLEEIRDLRRKELEVKENEKINKLNDKKLQLKQKANLARTLRRKNSKLAKKQVANAHDDSKNTSGDIVKSKRKVEFV
;
A
#
# COMPACT_ATOMS: atom_id res chain seq x y z
N MET A 1 32.83 -60.42 -14.67
CA MET A 1 32.27 -59.96 -13.38
C MET A 1 33.00 -58.68 -12.99
N VAL A 2 32.42 -57.50 -13.23
CA VAL A 2 33.09 -56.20 -13.04
C VAL A 2 32.64 -55.60 -11.72
N TYR A 3 33.52 -55.57 -10.72
CA TYR A 3 33.27 -54.89 -9.44
C TYR A 3 33.42 -53.37 -9.62
N ARG A 4 32.31 -52.64 -9.58
CA ARG A 4 32.31 -51.18 -9.42
C ARG A 4 32.46 -50.84 -7.94
N SER A 5 33.59 -50.27 -7.55
CA SER A 5 33.81 -49.75 -6.19
C SER A 5 33.00 -48.47 -5.98
N ALA A 6 32.00 -48.54 -5.09
CA ALA A 6 31.21 -47.39 -4.69
C ALA A 6 32.06 -46.45 -3.80
N LYS A 7 32.40 -45.26 -4.32
CA LYS A 7 33.02 -44.17 -3.55
C LYS A 7 32.04 -43.71 -2.47
N LYS A 8 32.29 -44.04 -1.19
CA LYS A 8 31.56 -43.49 -0.04
C LYS A 8 31.82 -41.98 0.06
N GLN A 9 30.85 -41.16 -0.31
CA GLN A 9 30.91 -39.74 -0.02
C GLN A 9 30.63 -39.52 1.47
N ALA A 10 31.64 -39.03 2.20
CA ALA A 10 31.48 -38.63 3.59
C ALA A 10 30.49 -37.46 3.68
N ARG A 11 29.38 -37.66 4.40
CA ARG A 11 28.46 -36.58 4.77
C ARG A 11 29.21 -35.64 5.71
N LYS A 12 29.62 -34.48 5.22
CA LYS A 12 30.07 -33.38 6.08
C LYS A 12 28.84 -32.93 6.89
N GLN A 13 28.83 -33.24 8.18
CA GLN A 13 27.88 -32.65 9.10
C GLN A 13 28.26 -31.17 9.26
N ASP A 14 27.32 -30.27 8.99
CA ASP A 14 27.52 -28.83 9.17
C ASP A 14 27.80 -28.53 10.65
N LEU A 15 29.08 -28.32 10.97
CA LEU A 15 29.62 -28.04 12.31
C LEU A 15 29.36 -26.60 12.80
N THR A 16 28.31 -25.94 12.32
CA THR A 16 27.95 -24.60 12.82
C THR A 16 26.67 -24.67 13.63
N ARG A 17 26.82 -24.85 14.95
CA ARG A 17 25.74 -24.60 15.91
C ARG A 17 25.53 -23.08 15.92
N SER A 18 24.55 -22.57 15.18
CA SER A 18 24.21 -21.15 15.24
C SER A 18 23.55 -20.88 16.59
N VAL A 19 24.29 -20.26 17.50
CA VAL A 19 23.75 -19.77 18.78
C VAL A 19 22.97 -18.50 18.47
N ASN A 20 21.70 -18.67 18.09
CA ASN A 20 20.78 -17.55 18.02
C ASN A 20 20.35 -17.23 19.45
N SER A 21 20.63 -16.02 19.92
CA SER A 21 20.16 -15.56 21.24
C SER A 21 18.64 -15.65 21.31
N ASP A 22 18.09 -16.37 22.29
CA ASP A 22 16.64 -16.55 22.49
C ASP A 22 15.86 -15.22 22.57
N LEU A 23 16.56 -14.14 22.94
CA LEU A 23 16.07 -12.76 22.91
C LEU A 23 15.54 -12.28 21.55
N LYS A 24 15.96 -12.91 20.44
CA LYS A 24 15.55 -12.52 19.07
C LYS A 24 14.42 -13.40 18.51
N SER A 25 14.28 -14.63 19.00
CA SER A 25 13.23 -15.57 18.60
C SER A 25 11.98 -15.42 19.45
N ASP A 26 12.14 -15.07 20.74
CA ASP A 26 11.03 -14.94 21.65
C ASP A 26 10.26 -13.62 21.44
N SER A 27 9.00 -13.77 21.02
CA SER A 27 8.04 -12.68 20.81
C SER A 27 7.77 -11.90 22.10
N GLN A 28 7.88 -12.54 23.28
CA GLN A 28 7.61 -11.87 24.56
C GLN A 28 8.81 -11.02 25.00
N ALA A 29 10.03 -11.53 24.82
CA ALA A 29 11.27 -10.81 25.14
C ALA A 29 11.44 -9.50 24.34
N ARG A 30 10.95 -9.46 23.10
CA ARG A 30 11.02 -8.26 22.24
C ARG A 30 10.26 -7.05 22.81
N ASN A 31 9.21 -7.29 23.61
CA ASN A 31 8.38 -6.24 24.20
C ASN A 31 8.95 -5.66 25.51
N LEU A 32 10.01 -6.26 26.07
CA LEU A 32 10.66 -5.80 27.30
C LEU A 32 11.78 -4.76 27.04
N LEU A 33 12.22 -4.60 25.79
CA LEU A 33 13.21 -3.58 25.42
C LEU A 33 12.54 -2.21 25.21
N ILE A 34 12.38 -1.49 26.32
CA ILE A 34 11.64 -0.24 26.46
C ILE A 34 12.19 0.93 25.60
N SER A 35 13.38 0.82 24.97
CA SER A 35 14.08 1.98 24.39
C SER A 35 14.68 1.81 22.98
N LYS A 36 14.11 0.98 22.09
CA LYS A 36 14.55 0.96 20.68
C LYS A 36 13.61 1.78 19.78
N PRO A 37 14.11 2.80 19.04
CA PRO A 37 13.30 3.48 18.03
C PRO A 37 12.91 2.49 16.93
N ILE A 38 11.67 2.58 16.46
CA ILE A 38 11.14 1.72 15.40
C ILE A 38 11.93 2.01 14.11
N GLN A 39 12.89 1.14 13.78
CA GLN A 39 13.62 1.22 12.51
C GLN A 39 12.66 0.86 11.37
N THR A 40 12.63 1.68 10.32
CA THR A 40 11.85 1.36 9.12
C THR A 40 12.46 0.13 8.44
N PRO A 41 11.64 -0.84 8.01
CA PRO A 41 12.14 -2.01 7.31
C PRO A 41 12.81 -1.56 5.99
N LYS A 42 13.98 -2.14 5.70
CA LYS A 42 14.67 -1.94 4.42
C LYS A 42 13.73 -2.30 3.27
N SER A 43 13.72 -1.50 2.21
CA SER A 43 12.87 -1.76 1.04
C SER A 43 13.22 -3.10 0.39
N ASN A 44 12.22 -3.91 0.06
CA ASN A 44 12.39 -5.18 -0.65
C ASN A 44 12.87 -5.01 -2.12
N THR A 45 12.98 -3.77 -2.61
CA THR A 45 13.49 -3.50 -3.96
C THR A 45 15.01 -3.38 -3.94
N PRO A 46 15.72 -4.05 -4.88
CA PRO A 46 17.16 -3.93 -4.98
C PRO A 46 17.56 -2.48 -5.27
N SER A 47 18.62 -2.00 -4.60
CA SER A 47 19.17 -0.68 -4.85
C SER A 47 19.64 -0.56 -6.30
N VAL A 48 19.42 0.60 -6.91
CA VAL A 48 19.89 0.88 -8.28
C VAL A 48 21.41 0.75 -8.37
N SER A 49 21.92 0.19 -9.47
CA SER A 49 23.37 0.02 -9.66
C SER A 49 24.11 1.37 -9.69
N LYS A 50 25.31 1.41 -9.11
CA LYS A 50 26.14 2.63 -9.00
C LYS A 50 26.38 3.31 -10.36
N ASN A 51 26.50 2.52 -11.43
CA ASN A 51 26.70 3.03 -12.79
C ASN A 51 25.46 3.75 -13.34
N LYS A 52 24.26 3.26 -13.02
CA LYS A 52 23.01 3.92 -13.43
C LYS A 52 22.80 5.23 -12.68
N VAL A 53 23.09 5.24 -11.37
CA VAL A 53 23.08 6.45 -10.54
C VAL A 53 24.06 7.52 -11.07
N LYS A 54 25.30 7.13 -11.43
CA LYS A 54 26.28 8.06 -12.01
C LYS A 54 25.81 8.67 -13.34
N LYS A 55 25.21 7.86 -14.23
CA LYS A 55 24.67 8.33 -15.52
C LYS A 55 23.47 9.25 -15.34
N ASP A 56 22.62 8.99 -14.35
CA ASP A 56 21.47 9.85 -14.06
C ASP A 56 21.95 11.18 -13.45
N GLN A 57 22.95 11.14 -12.54
CA GLN A 57 23.56 12.35 -11.98
C GLN A 57 24.28 13.21 -13.03
N SER A 58 25.00 12.61 -13.98
CA SER A 58 25.68 13.36 -15.04
C SER A 58 24.68 14.06 -15.98
N LYS A 59 23.56 13.40 -16.31
CA LYS A 59 22.48 14.01 -17.10
C LYS A 59 21.80 15.16 -16.37
N VAL A 60 21.58 15.02 -15.06
CA VAL A 60 20.98 16.07 -14.24
C VAL A 60 21.90 17.30 -14.15
N ARG A 61 23.23 17.11 -14.10
CA ARG A 61 24.19 18.22 -14.12
C ARG A 61 24.21 18.97 -15.45
N LEU A 62 24.10 18.25 -16.56
CA LEU A 62 24.23 18.84 -17.90
C LEU A 62 22.94 19.49 -18.41
N TYR A 63 21.79 18.87 -18.13
CA TYR A 63 20.50 19.25 -18.72
C TYR A 63 19.44 19.61 -17.67
N GLY A 64 19.81 19.70 -16.40
CA GLY A 64 18.89 19.97 -15.29
C GLY A 64 18.04 18.76 -14.88
N LYS A 65 17.32 18.89 -13.75
CA LYS A 65 16.53 17.82 -13.12
C LYS A 65 15.42 17.23 -14.02
N ASN A 66 14.99 17.95 -15.05
CA ASN A 66 13.88 17.53 -15.92
C ASN A 66 14.33 16.68 -17.11
N ALA A 67 15.62 16.64 -17.41
CA ALA A 67 16.15 15.91 -18.55
C ALA A 67 16.05 14.38 -18.43
N SER A 68 15.96 13.85 -17.21
CA SER A 68 15.75 12.41 -16.99
C SER A 68 14.29 11.98 -17.16
N LYS A 69 13.35 12.93 -17.31
CA LYS A 69 11.89 12.66 -17.39
C LYS A 69 11.30 12.84 -18.79
N VAL A 70 12.02 13.43 -19.73
CA VAL A 70 11.51 13.61 -21.10
C VAL A 70 11.67 12.30 -21.88
N PRO A 71 10.59 11.62 -22.27
CA PRO A 71 10.68 10.52 -23.22
C PRO A 71 11.14 11.07 -24.58
N LYS A 72 12.13 10.44 -25.21
CA LYS A 72 12.66 10.81 -26.54
C LYS A 72 11.64 10.67 -27.69
N SER A 73 10.38 10.36 -27.42
CA SER A 73 9.38 9.94 -28.41
C SER A 73 8.31 10.98 -28.74
N SER A 74 8.47 12.26 -28.37
CA SER A 74 7.46 13.30 -28.66
C SER A 74 7.95 14.42 -29.59
N LEU A 75 8.96 14.17 -30.41
CA LEU A 75 9.32 15.07 -31.51
C LEU A 75 8.35 14.84 -32.67
N ASN A 76 7.09 15.26 -32.49
CA ASN A 76 6.10 15.52 -33.55
C ASN A 76 4.80 15.95 -32.89
N SER A 77 4.56 17.27 -32.85
CA SER A 77 3.28 17.88 -33.20
C SER A 77 3.20 19.30 -32.67
N ASN A 78 2.96 20.21 -33.60
CA ASN A 78 2.47 21.56 -33.39
C ASN A 78 1.36 21.57 -32.33
N LYS A 79 1.62 22.15 -31.16
CA LYS A 79 0.55 22.44 -30.20
C LYS A 79 0.82 23.72 -29.44
N LYS A 80 0.12 24.76 -29.92
CA LYS A 80 -0.48 25.90 -29.21
C LYS A 80 0.16 26.24 -27.87
N HIS A 81 0.70 27.45 -27.79
CA HIS A 81 1.03 28.16 -26.56
C HIS A 81 -0.19 28.17 -25.62
N HIS A 82 -0.31 27.15 -24.77
CA HIS A 82 -1.10 27.27 -23.56
C HIS A 82 -0.32 28.22 -22.65
N SER A 83 -0.98 29.24 -22.14
CA SER A 83 -0.57 29.97 -20.96
C SER A 83 -0.42 28.95 -19.83
N ILE A 84 0.78 28.38 -19.71
CA ILE A 84 1.17 27.53 -18.60
C ILE A 84 1.10 28.46 -17.40
N GLN A 85 0.07 28.29 -16.58
CA GLN A 85 -0.01 28.94 -15.29
C GLN A 85 1.23 28.50 -14.52
N ILE A 86 2.20 29.40 -14.39
CA ILE A 86 3.46 29.13 -13.70
C ILE A 86 3.09 29.13 -12.22
N ASP A 87 2.93 27.93 -11.66
CA ASP A 87 2.77 27.77 -10.22
C ASP A 87 4.05 28.28 -9.53
N GLU A 88 3.95 28.78 -8.29
CA GLU A 88 5.10 29.30 -7.51
C GLU A 88 6.27 28.30 -7.37
N LYS A 89 6.00 27.01 -7.62
CA LYS A 89 6.97 25.91 -7.58
C LYS A 89 7.81 25.79 -8.85
N ASP A 90 7.35 26.39 -9.95
CA ASP A 90 8.02 26.41 -11.25
C ASP A 90 8.97 27.62 -11.37
N LEU A 91 8.81 28.62 -10.51
CA LEU A 91 9.86 29.61 -10.27
C LEU A 91 10.91 28.95 -9.37
N ASP A 92 12.17 28.94 -9.81
CA ASP A 92 13.32 28.36 -9.09
C ASP A 92 13.74 29.24 -7.88
N ILE A 93 12.74 29.69 -7.11
CA ILE A 93 12.92 30.46 -5.89
C ILE A 93 13.30 29.45 -4.80
N PRO A 94 14.43 29.65 -4.10
CA PRO A 94 14.82 28.77 -3.02
C PRO A 94 13.73 28.78 -1.94
N THR A 95 13.11 27.62 -1.72
CA THR A 95 12.12 27.45 -0.65
C THR A 95 12.81 27.66 0.70
N LEU A 96 12.32 28.61 1.49
CA LEU A 96 12.83 28.85 2.84
C LEU A 96 12.86 27.55 3.67
N ASN A 97 13.80 27.43 4.60
CA ASN A 97 13.86 26.31 5.54
C ASN A 97 12.57 26.22 6.38
N THR A 98 11.63 25.39 5.94
CA THR A 98 10.36 25.11 6.65
C THR A 98 10.53 24.22 7.88
N ALA A 99 11.78 23.82 8.20
CA ALA A 99 12.11 23.03 9.38
C ALA A 99 11.67 23.71 10.70
N LEU A 100 11.63 25.04 10.73
CA LEU A 100 11.04 25.85 11.80
C LEU A 100 9.69 26.45 11.37
N ARG A 101 8.70 25.62 11.03
CA ARG A 101 7.33 26.05 11.33
C ARG A 101 7.18 26.01 12.86
N PRO A 102 6.96 27.13 13.57
CA PRO A 102 6.72 27.11 15.03
C PRO A 102 5.40 26.40 15.42
N GLY A 103 4.73 25.74 14.47
CA GLY A 103 3.60 24.86 14.68
C GLY A 103 4.03 23.39 14.69
N GLY A 104 4.63 22.94 15.78
CA GLY A 104 4.79 21.51 16.04
C GLY A 104 3.43 20.80 15.94
N LYS A 105 3.32 19.83 15.03
CA LYS A 105 2.11 19.05 14.71
C LYS A 105 0.90 19.96 14.45
N ILE A 106 0.59 20.22 13.18
CA ILE A 106 -0.68 20.81 12.75
C ILE A 106 -1.81 20.08 13.48
N ILE A 107 -2.32 20.71 14.54
CA ILE A 107 -3.47 20.23 15.27
C ILE A 107 -4.59 20.29 14.25
N LYS A 108 -5.10 19.13 13.81
CA LYS A 108 -6.30 19.09 12.97
C LYS A 108 -7.33 19.98 13.63
N LYS A 109 -7.84 20.99 12.91
CA LYS A 109 -8.79 21.99 13.45
C LYS A 109 -9.83 21.26 14.32
N GLY A 110 -9.95 21.68 15.58
CA GLY A 110 -10.88 21.09 16.56
C GLY A 110 -10.31 20.03 17.53
N LYS A 111 -9.07 19.52 17.36
CA LYS A 111 -8.53 18.47 18.25
C LYS A 111 -7.49 18.99 19.25
N LYS A 112 -7.94 19.50 20.41
CA LYS A 112 -7.01 19.89 21.49
C LYS A 112 -6.15 18.68 21.93
N LYS A 113 -4.83 18.85 21.94
CA LYS A 113 -3.88 17.78 22.34
C LYS A 113 -4.22 17.30 23.75
N GLY A 114 -4.40 15.99 23.93
CA GLY A 114 -4.72 15.38 25.23
C GLY A 114 -6.20 15.40 25.63
N LYS A 115 -7.07 16.16 24.94
CA LYS A 115 -8.53 16.14 25.16
C LYS A 115 -9.22 15.40 24.01
N LYS A 116 -9.82 14.25 24.32
CA LYS A 116 -10.66 13.52 23.36
C LYS A 116 -12.10 13.90 23.63
N PHE A 117 -12.64 14.80 22.82
CA PHE A 117 -14.06 15.12 22.84
C PHE A 117 -14.83 13.95 22.22
N ILE A 118 -15.93 13.59 22.87
CA ILE A 118 -16.95 12.71 22.30
C ILE A 118 -17.60 13.49 21.15
N SER A 119 -17.95 12.81 20.05
CA SER A 119 -18.61 13.50 18.94
C SER A 119 -20.06 13.81 19.32
N ASP A 120 -20.61 14.91 18.80
CA ASP A 120 -22.00 15.32 19.12
C ASP A 120 -23.04 14.26 18.71
N ASN A 121 -22.65 13.33 17.82
CA ASN A 121 -23.49 12.23 17.34
C ASN A 121 -23.53 11.03 18.32
N ASP A 122 -22.56 10.91 19.23
CA ASP A 122 -22.42 9.75 20.12
C ASP A 122 -23.27 9.92 21.40
N THR A 123 -24.58 10.11 21.21
CA THR A 123 -25.55 10.39 22.29
C THR A 123 -25.54 9.30 23.37
N ILE A 124 -25.35 8.03 23.00
CA ILE A 124 -25.29 6.90 23.94
C ILE A 124 -24.09 7.06 24.90
N VAL A 125 -22.92 7.43 24.38
CA VAL A 125 -21.69 7.59 25.18
C VAL A 125 -21.81 8.81 26.09
N LEU A 126 -22.36 9.91 25.55
CA LEU A 126 -22.61 11.13 26.31
C LEU A 126 -23.57 10.87 27.48
N ASN A 127 -24.74 10.28 27.21
CA ASN A 127 -25.74 9.99 28.23
C ASN A 127 -25.20 9.06 29.32
N LYS A 128 -24.43 8.05 28.95
CA LYS A 128 -23.77 7.16 29.91
C LYS A 128 -22.86 7.94 30.85
N ILE A 129 -22.04 8.86 30.32
CA ILE A 129 -21.11 9.66 31.12
C ILE A 129 -21.85 10.61 32.04
N VAL A 130 -22.87 11.31 31.52
CA VAL A 130 -23.71 12.22 32.31
C VAL A 130 -24.33 11.47 33.48
N LYS A 131 -25.01 10.34 33.24
CA LYS A 131 -25.63 9.54 34.31
C LYS A 131 -24.60 9.02 35.32
N THR A 132 -23.45 8.53 34.83
CA THR A 132 -22.38 8.05 35.72
C THR A 132 -21.81 9.16 36.61
N ILE A 133 -21.78 10.40 36.13
CA ILE A 133 -21.33 11.55 36.91
C ILE A 133 -22.41 11.95 37.92
N MET A 134 -23.69 12.00 37.49
CA MET A 134 -24.81 12.31 38.38
C MET A 134 -24.88 11.33 39.54
N ASP A 135 -24.81 10.01 39.27
CA ASP A 135 -24.83 8.97 40.30
C ASP A 135 -23.67 9.07 41.31
N LYS A 136 -22.52 9.63 40.91
CA LYS A 136 -21.38 9.85 41.83
C LYS A 136 -21.60 11.04 42.75
N ASN A 137 -22.35 12.03 42.30
CA ASN A 137 -22.57 13.28 43.01
C ASN A 137 -23.83 13.22 43.89
N ASP A 138 -24.86 12.48 43.47
CA ASP A 138 -26.11 12.29 44.22
C ASP A 138 -25.94 11.24 45.33
N LEU A 139 -25.29 11.59 46.43
CA LEU A 139 -25.01 10.65 47.53
C LEU A 139 -26.00 10.72 48.70
N VAL A 140 -26.81 11.78 48.79
CA VAL A 140 -27.34 12.20 50.11
C VAL A 140 -28.81 11.86 50.36
N ASN A 141 -29.68 11.79 49.34
CA ASN A 141 -31.15 11.78 49.57
C ASN A 141 -31.98 10.77 48.75
N GLU A 142 -31.40 9.73 48.12
CA GLU A 142 -32.17 8.81 47.26
C GLU A 142 -32.64 7.53 47.97
N SER A 143 -33.81 7.03 47.58
CA SER A 143 -34.31 5.74 48.04
C SER A 143 -33.50 4.58 47.42
N LYS A 144 -33.37 3.45 48.13
CA LYS A 144 -32.66 2.25 47.62
C LYS A 144 -33.19 1.78 46.25
N LEU A 145 -34.49 1.93 46.01
CA LEU A 145 -35.14 1.57 44.74
C LEU A 145 -34.73 2.50 43.59
N GLU A 146 -34.57 3.80 43.86
CA GLU A 146 -34.16 4.78 42.85
C GLU A 146 -32.71 4.57 42.44
N LYS A 147 -31.84 4.32 43.44
CA LYS A 147 -30.45 3.92 43.20
C LYS A 147 -30.34 2.69 42.31
N ALA A 148 -31.16 1.67 42.57
CA ALA A 148 -31.18 0.45 41.78
C ALA A 148 -31.57 0.73 40.31
N LYS A 149 -32.61 1.55 40.08
CA LYS A 149 -33.05 1.97 38.75
C LYS A 149 -31.96 2.75 38.01
N ARG A 150 -31.30 3.71 38.66
CA ARG A 150 -30.19 4.49 38.06
C ARG A 150 -29.03 3.58 37.62
N LEU A 151 -28.64 2.64 38.47
CA LEU A 151 -27.59 1.67 38.14
C LEU A 151 -28.00 0.73 36.99
N GLU A 152 -29.27 0.34 36.90
CA GLU A 152 -29.81 -0.42 35.76
C GLU A 152 -29.75 0.40 34.46
N GLU A 153 -30.15 1.66 34.49
CA GLU A 153 -30.05 2.56 33.33
C GLU A 153 -28.60 2.70 32.84
N ILE A 154 -27.63 2.82 33.75
CA ILE A 154 -26.20 2.85 33.40
C ILE A 154 -25.76 1.52 32.77
N ARG A 155 -26.22 0.38 33.31
CA ARG A 155 -25.91 -0.95 32.75
C ARG A 155 -26.47 -1.11 31.35
N ASP A 156 -27.69 -0.65 31.09
CA ASP A 156 -28.30 -0.75 29.77
C ASP A 156 -27.63 0.17 28.75
N LEU A 157 -27.25 1.39 29.14
CA LEU A 157 -26.44 2.26 28.28
C LEU A 157 -25.06 1.64 27.97
N ARG A 158 -24.46 0.96 28.94
CA ARG A 158 -23.19 0.23 28.74
C ARG A 158 -23.35 -0.95 27.79
N ARG A 159 -24.45 -1.71 27.90
CA ARG A 159 -24.77 -2.81 26.96
C ARG A 159 -24.93 -2.28 25.54
N LYS A 160 -25.72 -1.21 25.35
CA LYS A 160 -25.93 -0.56 24.04
C LYS A 160 -24.61 -0.07 23.42
N GLU A 161 -23.73 0.56 24.21
CA GLU A 161 -22.43 1.00 23.71
C GLU A 161 -21.55 -0.18 23.26
N LEU A 162 -21.57 -1.30 23.99
CA LEU A 162 -20.82 -2.49 23.62
C LEU A 162 -21.34 -3.12 22.34
N GLU A 163 -22.66 -3.19 22.18
CA GLU A 163 -23.32 -3.69 20.98
C GLU A 163 -22.96 -2.84 19.75
N VAL A 164 -23.02 -1.51 19.86
CA VAL A 164 -22.60 -0.61 18.77
C VAL A 164 -21.13 -0.84 18.41
N LYS A 165 -20.25 -0.97 19.40
CA LYS A 165 -18.81 -1.24 19.17
C LYS A 165 -18.57 -2.60 18.54
N GLU A 166 -19.37 -3.61 18.88
CA GLU A 166 -19.29 -4.94 18.27
C GLU A 166 -19.75 -4.91 16.81
N ASN A 167 -20.90 -4.29 16.55
CA ASN A 167 -21.43 -4.10 15.20
C ASN A 167 -20.44 -3.33 14.31
N GLU A 168 -19.80 -2.28 14.84
CA GLU A 168 -18.74 -1.58 14.11
C GLU A 168 -17.55 -2.47 13.74
N LYS A 169 -17.13 -3.37 14.65
CA LYS A 169 -16.02 -4.30 14.38
C LYS A 169 -16.43 -5.31 13.31
N ILE A 170 -17.65 -5.83 13.40
CA ILE A 170 -18.21 -6.76 12.42
C ILE A 170 -18.29 -6.09 11.04
N ASN A 171 -18.84 -4.88 10.96
CA ASN A 171 -18.92 -4.10 9.72
C ASN A 171 -17.54 -3.85 9.12
N LYS A 172 -16.56 -3.41 9.93
CA LYS A 172 -15.17 -3.23 9.47
C LYS A 172 -14.55 -4.52 8.92
N LEU A 173 -14.88 -5.68 9.48
CA LEU A 173 -14.41 -6.98 8.96
C LEU A 173 -15.12 -7.35 7.66
N ASN A 174 -16.44 -7.18 7.59
CA ASN A 174 -17.24 -7.49 6.41
C ASN A 174 -16.85 -6.60 5.22
N ASP A 175 -16.64 -5.31 5.44
CA ASP A 175 -16.16 -4.37 4.43
C ASP A 175 -14.80 -4.79 3.88
N LYS A 176 -13.86 -5.18 4.75
CA LYS A 176 -12.55 -5.68 4.31
C LYS A 176 -12.66 -6.99 3.53
N LYS A 177 -13.51 -7.93 3.97
CA LYS A 177 -13.78 -9.18 3.23
C LYS A 177 -14.34 -8.88 1.84
N LEU A 178 -15.30 -7.96 1.74
CA LEU A 178 -15.89 -7.53 0.47
C LEU A 178 -14.86 -6.86 -0.43
N GLN A 179 -14.05 -5.94 0.09
CA GLN A 179 -12.97 -5.29 -0.65
C GLN A 179 -11.96 -6.31 -1.20
N LEU A 180 -11.59 -7.33 -0.41
CA LEU A 180 -10.69 -8.40 -0.86
C LEU A 180 -11.35 -9.24 -1.97
N LYS A 181 -12.62 -9.61 -1.82
CA LYS A 181 -13.38 -10.36 -2.83
C LYS A 181 -13.51 -9.56 -4.14
N GLN A 182 -13.80 -8.27 -4.06
CA GLN A 182 -13.88 -7.38 -5.21
C GLN A 182 -12.53 -7.26 -5.92
N LYS A 183 -11.43 -7.03 -5.18
CA LYS A 183 -10.07 -6.99 -5.74
C LYS A 183 -9.70 -8.30 -6.43
N ALA A 184 -10.01 -9.45 -5.83
CA ALA A 184 -9.77 -10.76 -6.43
C ALA A 184 -10.59 -10.97 -7.71
N ASN A 185 -11.86 -10.57 -7.71
CA ASN A 185 -12.72 -10.66 -8.88
C ASN A 185 -12.23 -9.75 -10.02
N LEU A 186 -11.85 -8.51 -9.74
CA LEU A 186 -11.25 -7.59 -10.71
C LEU A 186 -9.96 -8.16 -11.30
N ALA A 187 -9.07 -8.73 -10.46
CA ALA A 187 -7.86 -9.37 -10.96
C ALA A 187 -8.16 -10.57 -11.88
N ARG A 188 -9.17 -11.40 -11.55
CA ARG A 188 -9.60 -12.52 -12.40
C ARG A 188 -10.17 -12.05 -13.73
N THR A 189 -11.03 -11.03 -13.73
CA THR A 189 -11.63 -10.49 -14.96
C THR A 189 -10.57 -9.85 -15.85
N LEU A 190 -9.62 -9.11 -15.29
CA LEU A 190 -8.47 -8.57 -16.02
C LEU A 190 -7.61 -9.67 -16.64
N ARG A 191 -7.27 -10.74 -15.89
CA ARG A 191 -6.54 -11.88 -16.43
C ARG A 191 -7.28 -12.54 -17.60
N ARG A 192 -8.60 -12.75 -17.48
CA ARG A 192 -9.42 -13.30 -18.56
C ARG A 192 -9.43 -12.39 -19.79
N LYS A 193 -9.62 -11.08 -19.62
CA LYS A 193 -9.56 -10.10 -20.71
C LYS A 193 -8.20 -10.10 -21.40
N ASN A 194 -7.11 -10.05 -20.63
CA ASN A 194 -5.76 -10.07 -21.17
C ASN A 194 -5.47 -11.37 -21.93
N SER A 195 -5.94 -12.53 -21.42
CA SER A 195 -5.76 -13.80 -22.13
C SER A 195 -6.52 -13.85 -23.45
N LYS A 196 -7.73 -13.27 -23.52
CA LYS A 196 -8.49 -13.15 -24.78
C LYS A 196 -7.82 -12.21 -25.76
N LEU A 197 -7.31 -11.06 -25.28
CA LEU A 197 -6.57 -10.11 -26.11
C LEU A 197 -5.29 -10.74 -26.67
N ALA A 198 -4.53 -11.47 -25.85
CA ALA A 198 -3.34 -12.19 -26.28
C ALA A 198 -3.68 -13.26 -27.34
N LYS A 199 -4.75 -14.06 -27.13
CA LYS A 199 -5.20 -15.03 -28.14
C LYS A 199 -5.63 -14.36 -29.46
N LYS A 200 -6.33 -13.23 -29.40
CA LYS A 200 -6.72 -12.46 -30.59
C LYS A 200 -5.50 -11.90 -31.33
N GLN A 201 -4.50 -11.39 -30.60
CA GLN A 201 -3.24 -10.92 -31.20
C GLN A 201 -2.48 -12.06 -31.88
N VAL A 202 -2.40 -13.24 -31.24
CA VAL A 202 -1.75 -14.42 -31.84
C VAL A 202 -2.50 -14.90 -33.08
N ALA A 203 -3.85 -14.93 -33.06
CA ALA A 203 -4.65 -15.30 -34.21
C ALA A 203 -4.46 -14.34 -35.39
N ASN A 204 -4.50 -13.02 -35.13
CA ASN A 204 -4.25 -12.01 -36.16
C ASN A 204 -2.83 -12.14 -36.75
N ALA A 205 -1.80 -12.35 -35.91
CA ALA A 205 -0.43 -12.53 -36.39
C ALA A 205 -0.26 -13.81 -37.23
N HIS A 206 -1.03 -14.86 -36.94
CA HIS A 206 -1.02 -16.10 -37.71
C HIS A 206 -1.72 -15.93 -39.08
N ASP A 207 -2.82 -15.17 -39.14
CA ASP A 207 -3.50 -14.85 -40.42
C ASP A 207 -2.67 -13.91 -41.30
N ASP A 208 -1.96 -12.93 -40.71
CA ASP A 208 -1.02 -12.08 -41.45
C ASP A 208 0.13 -12.90 -42.04
N SER A 209 0.65 -13.91 -41.31
CA SER A 209 1.70 -14.79 -41.83
C SER A 209 1.24 -15.67 -43.01
N LYS A 210 -0.02 -16.14 -42.99
CA LYS A 210 -0.61 -16.93 -44.08
C LYS A 210 -0.86 -16.11 -45.34
N ASN A 211 -1.19 -14.82 -45.21
CA ASN A 211 -1.35 -13.92 -46.36
C ASN A 211 -0.01 -13.50 -46.98
N THR A 212 1.10 -13.53 -46.23
CA THR A 212 2.45 -13.29 -46.78
C THR A 212 3.08 -14.51 -47.45
N SER A 213 2.56 -15.71 -47.19
CA SER A 213 2.85 -16.92 -47.97
C SER A 213 1.81 -17.11 -49.07
N GLY A 214 1.51 -16.05 -49.83
CA GLY A 214 0.85 -16.19 -51.11
C GLY A 214 1.74 -17.03 -52.02
N ASP A 215 1.17 -18.07 -52.62
CA ASP A 215 1.81 -18.88 -53.63
C ASP A 215 2.57 -17.99 -54.62
N ILE A 216 3.90 -18.11 -54.62
CA ILE A 216 4.75 -17.51 -55.65
C ILE A 216 4.45 -18.30 -56.93
N VAL A 217 3.40 -17.91 -57.64
CA VAL A 217 3.15 -18.37 -59.00
C VAL A 217 4.31 -17.89 -59.86
N LYS A 218 5.28 -18.77 -60.10
CA LYS A 218 6.42 -18.53 -60.99
C LYS A 218 5.87 -18.17 -62.38
N SER A 219 5.99 -16.90 -62.78
CA SER A 219 5.65 -16.48 -64.14
C SER A 219 6.62 -17.13 -65.12
N LYS A 220 6.07 -17.92 -66.06
CA LYS A 220 6.86 -18.51 -67.16
C LYS A 220 7.32 -17.37 -68.07
N ARG A 221 8.63 -17.19 -68.23
CA ARG A 221 9.22 -16.26 -69.20
C ARG A 221 8.85 -16.75 -70.61
N LYS A 222 8.16 -15.92 -71.40
CA LYS A 222 8.02 -16.13 -72.84
C LYS A 222 9.36 -15.78 -73.50
N VAL A 223 9.90 -16.71 -74.29
CA VAL A 223 11.03 -16.48 -75.17
C VAL A 223 10.45 -16.10 -76.53
N GLU A 224 10.72 -14.90 -76.99
CA GLU A 224 10.42 -14.47 -78.35
C GLU A 224 11.55 -14.93 -79.27
N PHE A 225 11.20 -15.64 -80.35
CA PHE A 225 12.12 -16.02 -81.41
C PHE A 225 12.17 -14.89 -82.44
N VAL A 226 13.40 -14.48 -82.78
CA VAL A 226 13.75 -13.65 -83.95
C VAL A 226 13.94 -14.54 -85.16
#